data_AF-A0A9P7K1B3-F1
#
_entry.id   AF-A0A9P7K1B3-F1
#
_cell.length_a   1.000
_cell.length_b   1.000
_cell.length_c   1.000
_cell.angle_alpha   90.00
_cell.angle_beta   90.00
_cell.angle_gamma   90.00
#
_symmetry.space_group_name_H-M   'P 1'
#
loop_
_entity.id
_entity.type
_entity.pdbx_description
1 polymer ?
#
loop_
_entity_poly.entity_id
_entity_poly.type
_entity_poly.pdbx_seq_one_letter_code
_entity_poly.pdbx_strand_id
1 'polypeptide(L)'
;MADFIQALDPGKLLLAETALAFIISPFTVPAYNLPIFLFGSYVQESSDAAQSLTLFAGLLSFSIFYDVLWMIKNDQGGFLRFLTVVLLLLKIPTTGAFLVAMRQRGGQFPGLGTDIHGPTVWSMPGGFTSGGRDGYQTVDDDTPRAPSKVSSVPAPQPANQSGAYQSV
;
A
#
# COMPACT_ATOMS: atom_id res chain seq x y z
N MET A 1 7.61 4.29 -15.67
CA MET A 1 7.06 5.33 -14.75
C MET A 1 6.99 4.82 -13.31
N ALA A 2 6.58 3.57 -13.08
CA ALA A 2 6.66 2.93 -11.75
C ALA A 2 8.10 2.92 -11.17
N ASP A 3 9.12 2.70 -12.01
CA ASP A 3 10.52 2.65 -11.58
C ASP A 3 11.04 3.99 -11.02
N PHE A 4 10.55 5.13 -11.51
CA PHE A 4 10.96 6.44 -11.00
C PHE A 4 10.44 6.65 -9.59
N ILE A 5 9.16 6.35 -9.34
CA ILE A 5 8.56 6.44 -8.00
C ILE A 5 9.20 5.45 -7.02
N GLN A 6 9.63 4.28 -7.50
CA GLN A 6 10.39 3.30 -6.70
C GLN A 6 11.83 3.74 -6.39
N ALA A 7 12.44 4.58 -7.23
CA ALA A 7 13.78 5.11 -7.01
C ALA A 7 13.81 6.31 -6.04
N LEU A 8 12.67 6.95 -5.75
CA LEU A 8 12.58 7.99 -4.74
C LEU A 8 12.50 7.36 -3.36
N ASP A 9 13.55 7.58 -2.56
CA ASP A 9 13.59 7.21 -1.14
C ASP A 9 12.63 8.12 -0.34
N PRO A 10 11.52 7.59 0.22
CA PRO A 10 10.55 8.39 0.97
C PRO A 10 11.19 9.14 2.14
N GLY A 11 12.23 8.59 2.75
CA GLY A 11 12.88 9.23 3.89
C GLY A 11 13.73 10.44 3.54
N LYS A 12 14.39 10.41 2.38
CA LYS A 12 15.16 11.57 1.92
C LYS A 12 14.24 12.72 1.54
N LEU A 13 13.11 12.41 0.92
CA LEU A 13 12.08 13.41 0.62
C LEU A 13 11.54 14.04 1.89
N LEU A 14 11.15 13.20 2.85
CA LEU A 14 10.61 13.65 4.12
C LEU A 14 11.63 14.47 4.92
N LEU A 15 12.90 14.07 4.93
CA LEU A 15 13.96 14.82 5.59
C LEU A 15 14.18 16.19 4.94
N ALA A 16 14.16 16.25 3.60
CA ALA A 16 14.25 17.51 2.87
C ALA A 16 13.06 18.43 3.19
N GLU A 17 11.83 17.89 3.24
CA GLU A 17 10.63 18.63 3.62
C GLU A 17 10.69 19.11 5.07
N THR A 18 11.15 18.27 5.99
CA THR A 18 11.30 18.61 7.41
C THR A 18 12.30 19.74 7.60
N ALA A 19 13.46 19.64 6.95
CA ALA A 19 14.50 20.67 7.00
C ALA A 19 13.99 22.00 6.42
N LEU A 20 13.32 21.94 5.26
CA LEU A 20 12.73 23.11 4.63
C LEU A 20 11.67 23.75 5.54
N ALA A 21 10.74 22.95 6.08
CA ALA A 21 9.69 23.39 7.00
C ALA A 21 10.27 24.01 8.29
N PHE A 22 11.38 23.48 8.80
CA PHE A 22 12.07 24.04 9.94
C PHE A 22 12.71 25.39 9.63
N ILE A 23 13.40 25.52 8.49
CA ILE A 23 14.01 26.77 8.04
C ILE A 23 12.97 27.89 7.90
N ILE A 24 11.77 27.56 7.40
CA ILE A 24 10.70 28.55 7.22
C ILE A 24 9.82 28.75 8.47
N SER A 25 9.95 27.90 9.49
CA SER A 25 9.12 27.93 10.70
C SER A 25 9.09 29.24 11.50
N PRO A 26 10.15 30.08 11.56
CA PRO A 26 10.06 31.35 12.29
C PRO A 26 9.29 32.44 11.53
N PHE A 27 8.90 32.19 10.28
CA PHE A 27 8.19 33.16 9.44
C PHE A 27 6.68 32.89 9.40
N THR A 28 5.94 33.80 8.77
CA THR A 28 4.51 33.61 8.50
C THR A 28 4.33 32.61 7.37
N VAL A 29 4.27 31.33 7.73
CA VAL A 29 4.06 30.19 6.83
C VAL A 29 3.08 29.20 7.48
N PRO A 30 2.58 28.19 6.76
CA PRO A 30 1.64 27.24 7.36
C PRO A 30 2.29 26.40 8.48
N ALA A 31 2.00 26.76 9.73
CA ALA A 31 2.64 26.19 10.93
C ALA A 31 2.37 24.69 11.15
N TYR A 32 1.34 24.14 10.52
CA TYR A 32 1.01 22.71 10.58
C TYR A 32 1.96 21.83 9.76
N ASN A 33 2.75 22.39 8.85
CA ASN A 33 3.65 21.60 7.99
C ASN A 33 4.77 20.93 8.79
N LEU A 34 5.45 21.69 9.64
CA LEU A 34 6.53 21.17 10.48
C LEU A 34 6.09 19.97 11.36
N PRO A 35 5.00 20.04 12.17
CA PRO A 35 4.57 18.90 12.98
C PRO A 35 4.11 17.70 12.15
N ILE A 36 3.51 17.92 10.97
CA ILE A 36 3.14 16.81 10.07
C ILE A 36 4.40 16.07 9.59
N PHE A 37 5.45 16.78 9.18
CA PHE A 37 6.67 16.14 8.71
C PHE A 37 7.45 15.45 9.83
N LEU A 38 7.51 16.06 11.02
CA LEU A 38 8.10 15.41 12.20
C LEU A 38 7.35 14.12 12.58
N PHE A 39 6.02 14.13 12.50
CA PHE A 39 5.22 12.92 12.68
C PHE A 39 5.53 11.88 11.60
N GLY A 40 5.69 12.29 10.35
CA GLY A 40 6.14 11.42 9.26
C GLY A 40 7.47 10.72 9.57
N SER A 41 8.44 11.44 10.15
CA SER A 41 9.79 10.90 10.40
C SER A 41 9.73 9.80 11.44
N TYR A 42 8.95 10.04 12.50
CA TYR A 42 8.66 9.05 13.52
C TYR A 42 7.95 7.81 12.95
N VAL A 43 6.92 8.01 12.11
CA VAL A 43 6.16 6.92 11.51
C VAL A 43 6.99 6.09 10.53
N GLN A 44 7.94 6.72 9.83
CA GLN A 44 8.81 6.01 8.91
C GLN A 44 9.75 5.05 9.64
N GLU A 45 10.28 5.46 10.80
CA GLU A 45 11.15 4.64 11.65
C GLU A 45 10.38 3.49 12.34
N SER A 46 9.09 3.68 12.61
CA SER A 46 8.25 2.66 13.24
C SER A 46 7.65 1.69 12.22
N SER A 47 8.16 0.46 12.15
CA SER A 47 7.69 -0.56 11.21
C SER A 47 6.29 -1.13 11.52
N ASP A 48 5.86 -1.10 12.79
CA ASP A 48 4.57 -1.65 13.24
C ASP A 48 3.39 -0.66 13.10
N ALA A 49 3.67 0.61 12.80
CA ALA A 49 2.68 1.67 12.86
C ALA A 49 1.87 1.83 11.56
N ALA A 50 1.24 0.76 11.07
CA ALA A 50 0.45 0.78 9.83
C ALA A 50 -0.69 1.80 9.89
N GLN A 51 -1.38 1.93 11.03
CA GLN A 51 -2.42 2.93 11.23
C GLN A 51 -1.86 4.37 11.20
N SER A 52 -0.71 4.59 11.83
CA SER A 52 -0.05 5.90 11.85
C SER A 52 0.45 6.30 10.47
N LEU A 53 0.87 5.35 9.65
CA LEU A 53 1.21 5.57 8.23
C LEU A 53 -0.01 5.99 7.42
N THR A 54 -1.16 5.34 7.61
CA THR A 54 -2.42 5.75 6.99
C THR A 54 -2.84 7.16 7.43
N LEU A 55 -2.72 7.45 8.73
CA LEU A 55 -3.00 8.78 9.27
C LEU A 55 -2.05 9.83 8.68
N PHE A 56 -0.75 9.55 8.63
CA PHE A 56 0.26 10.44 8.07
C PHE A 56 0.00 10.71 6.59
N ALA A 57 -0.21 9.67 5.78
CA ALA A 57 -0.49 9.83 4.36
C ALA A 57 -1.78 10.61 4.11
N GLY A 58 -2.81 10.39 4.93
CA GLY A 58 -4.04 11.18 4.92
C GLY A 58 -3.77 12.65 5.23
N LEU A 59 -3.12 12.95 6.35
CA LEU A 59 -2.75 14.31 6.75
C LEU A 59 -1.89 15.01 5.70
N LEU A 60 -0.88 14.34 5.16
CA LEU A 60 -0.01 14.86 4.11
C LEU A 60 -0.82 15.19 2.85
N SER A 61 -1.69 14.27 2.40
CA SER A 61 -2.55 14.48 1.22
C SER A 61 -3.50 15.67 1.41
N PHE A 62 -4.18 15.75 2.55
CA PHE A 62 -5.09 16.87 2.85
C PHE A 62 -4.34 18.19 3.02
N SER A 63 -3.10 18.16 3.54
CA SER A 63 -2.29 19.36 3.73
C SER A 63 -1.93 20.06 2.42
N ILE A 64 -1.89 19.35 1.28
CA ILE A 64 -1.66 19.95 -0.05
C ILE A 64 -2.76 20.96 -0.36
N PHE A 65 -4.03 20.58 -0.16
CA PHE A 65 -5.17 21.47 -0.39
C PHE A 65 -5.17 22.64 0.60
N TYR A 66 -4.82 22.34 1.86
CA TYR A 66 -4.80 23.34 2.91
C TYR A 66 -3.68 24.38 2.71
N ASP A 67 -2.52 23.97 2.18
CA ASP A 67 -1.42 24.88 1.80
C ASP A 67 -1.86 25.84 0.70
N VAL A 68 -2.53 25.35 -0.34
CA VAL A 68 -3.06 26.20 -1.43
C VAL A 68 -4.05 27.22 -0.88
N LEU A 69 -4.98 26.79 -0.04
CA LEU A 69 -5.97 27.67 0.57
C LEU A 69 -5.31 28.72 1.48
N TRP A 70 -4.29 28.31 2.25
CA TRP A 70 -3.55 29.20 3.12
C TRP A 70 -2.77 30.25 2.32
N MET A 71 -2.12 29.86 1.23
CA MET A 71 -1.37 30.77 0.35
C MET A 71 -2.26 31.78 -0.39
N ILE A 72 -3.53 31.43 -0.67
CA ILE A 72 -4.49 32.38 -1.27
C ILE A 72 -4.94 33.43 -0.24
N LYS A 73 -5.08 33.02 1.02
CA LYS A 73 -5.57 33.88 2.10
C LYS A 73 -4.52 34.80 2.70
N ASN A 74 -3.27 34.34 2.78
CA ASN A 74 -2.20 35.06 3.48
C ASN A 74 -1.23 35.66 2.48
N ASP A 75 -0.96 36.95 2.65
CA ASP A 75 0.10 37.61 1.92
C ASP A 75 1.46 37.27 2.56
N GLN A 76 2.42 36.92 1.72
CA GLN A 76 3.76 36.48 2.14
C GLN A 76 4.80 37.03 1.16
N GLY A 77 5.98 37.37 1.68
CA GLY A 77 7.08 37.86 0.86
C GLY A 77 7.44 36.89 -0.27
N GLY A 78 7.82 37.41 -1.44
CA GLY A 78 8.02 36.60 -2.65
C GLY A 78 8.99 35.42 -2.48
N PHE A 79 10.04 35.60 -1.68
CA PHE A 79 10.99 34.52 -1.36
C PHE A 79 10.38 33.41 -0.49
N LEU A 80 9.61 33.76 0.54
CA LEU A 80 8.90 32.78 1.38
C LEU A 80 7.80 32.05 0.60
N ARG A 81 7.12 32.78 -0.28
CA ARG A 81 6.16 32.19 -1.21
C ARG A 81 6.82 31.17 -2.13
N PHE A 82 7.99 31.50 -2.68
CA PHE A 82 8.78 30.56 -3.49
C PHE A 82 9.14 29.29 -2.71
N LEU A 83 9.67 29.42 -1.48
CA LEU A 83 9.99 28.27 -0.65
C LEU A 83 8.75 27.43 -0.30
N THR A 84 7.62 28.06 -0.03
CA THR A 84 6.35 27.38 0.26
C THR A 84 5.82 26.64 -0.99
N VAL A 85 6.01 27.20 -2.19
CA VAL A 85 5.68 26.52 -3.45
C VAL A 85 6.61 25.33 -3.70
N VAL A 86 7.91 25.47 -3.42
CA VAL A 86 8.86 24.34 -3.48
C VAL A 86 8.41 23.23 -2.53
N LEU A 87 8.05 23.58 -1.29
CA LEU A 87 7.52 22.64 -0.30
C LEU A 87 6.25 21.94 -0.82
N LEU A 88 5.31 22.67 -1.41
CA LEU A 88 4.11 22.11 -2.03
C LEU A 88 4.43 21.14 -3.17
N LEU A 89 5.40 21.47 -4.02
CA LEU A 89 5.82 20.61 -5.12
C LEU A 89 6.51 19.33 -4.63
N LEU A 90 7.28 19.40 -3.53
CA LEU A 90 7.88 18.23 -2.89
C LEU A 90 6.82 17.31 -2.28
N LYS A 91 5.73 17.86 -1.72
CA LYS A 91 4.66 17.05 -1.11
C LYS A 91 4.01 16.07 -2.08
N ILE A 92 3.95 16.39 -3.38
CA ILE A 92 3.30 15.54 -4.40
C ILE A 92 4.02 14.18 -4.54
N PRO A 93 5.32 14.12 -4.90
CA PRO A 93 6.05 12.87 -4.94
C PRO A 93 6.15 12.20 -3.56
N THR A 94 6.26 12.96 -2.47
CA THR A 94 6.28 12.38 -1.11
C THR A 94 4.97 11.65 -0.81
N THR A 95 3.82 12.28 -1.10
CA THR A 95 2.50 11.65 -0.95
C THR A 95 2.41 10.37 -1.79
N GLY A 96 2.85 10.41 -3.05
CA GLY A 96 2.89 9.22 -3.90
C GLY A 96 3.75 8.10 -3.32
N ALA A 97 4.94 8.42 -2.84
CA ALA A 97 5.88 7.47 -2.25
C ALA A 97 5.30 6.82 -0.97
N PHE A 98 4.66 7.60 -0.10
CA PHE A 98 4.03 7.08 1.13
C PHE A 98 2.75 6.29 0.85
N LEU A 99 1.98 6.63 -0.19
CA LEU A 99 0.84 5.83 -0.62
C LEU A 99 1.28 4.46 -1.16
N VAL A 100 2.40 4.40 -1.89
CA VAL A 100 2.99 3.13 -2.34
C VAL A 100 3.51 2.33 -1.15
N ALA A 101 4.22 2.97 -0.22
CA ALA A 101 4.69 2.33 1.01
C ALA A 101 3.55 1.78 1.87
N MET A 102 2.40 2.48 1.91
CA MET A 102 1.19 2.01 2.58
C MET A 102 0.65 0.73 1.96
N ARG A 103 0.55 0.68 0.63
CA ARG A 103 0.10 -0.53 -0.08
C ARG A 103 1.05 -1.71 0.19
N GLN A 104 2.36 -1.47 0.24
CA GLN A 104 3.35 -2.51 0.55
C GLN A 104 3.25 -3.03 1.99
N ARG A 105 2.88 -2.18 2.95
CA ARG A 105 2.67 -2.55 4.36
C ARG A 105 1.26 -3.11 4.64
N GLY A 106 0.46 -3.40 3.61
CA GLY A 106 -0.90 -3.93 3.75
C GLY A 106 -1.92 -2.90 4.25
N GLY A 107 -1.57 -1.61 4.25
CA GLY A 107 -2.46 -0.53 4.65
C GLY A 107 -3.57 -0.33 3.63
N GLN A 108 -4.81 -0.53 4.06
CA GLN A 108 -6.02 -0.18 3.33
C GLN A 108 -6.61 1.09 3.94
N PHE A 109 -7.08 2.02 3.11
CA PHE A 109 -7.90 3.12 3.62
C PHE A 109 -9.19 2.53 4.21
N PRO A 110 -9.53 2.80 5.47
CA PRO A 110 -10.78 2.33 6.06
C PRO A 110 -11.95 2.87 5.23
N GLY A 111 -12.68 1.98 4.53
CA GLY A 111 -13.87 2.34 3.75
C GLY A 111 -13.70 2.44 2.24
N LEU A 112 -12.49 2.29 1.68
CA LEU A 112 -12.28 2.16 0.24
C LEU A 112 -12.07 0.67 -0.09
N GLY A 113 -13.14 0.04 -0.59
CA GLY A 113 -13.17 -1.38 -0.93
C GLY A 113 -12.02 -1.82 -1.84
N THR A 114 -11.58 -3.05 -1.63
CA THR A 114 -10.42 -3.74 -2.24
C THR A 114 -10.47 -3.96 -3.75
N ASP A 115 -11.48 -3.46 -4.45
CA ASP A 115 -11.89 -4.07 -5.72
C ASP A 115 -11.50 -3.24 -6.96
N ILE A 116 -10.80 -2.11 -6.79
CA ILE A 116 -10.48 -1.21 -7.93
C ILE A 116 -9.39 -1.79 -8.85
N HIS A 117 -8.63 -2.81 -8.42
CA HIS A 117 -7.60 -3.45 -9.27
C HIS A 117 -7.57 -4.99 -9.24
N GLY A 118 -8.70 -5.61 -8.91
CA GLY A 118 -8.82 -7.07 -8.85
C GLY A 118 -8.32 -7.64 -7.52
N PRO A 119 -8.73 -8.87 -7.18
CA PRO A 119 -8.43 -9.46 -5.89
C PRO A 119 -6.93 -9.65 -5.80
N THR A 120 -6.26 -8.85 -4.96
CA THR A 120 -4.93 -9.20 -4.43
C THR A 120 -5.09 -10.46 -3.59
N VAL A 121 -5.11 -11.61 -4.27
CA VAL A 121 -4.94 -12.92 -3.69
C VAL A 121 -3.50 -12.97 -3.20
N TRP A 122 -3.31 -12.73 -1.91
CA TRP A 122 -2.15 -13.24 -1.21
C TRP A 122 -2.20 -14.75 -1.34
N SER A 123 -1.53 -15.29 -2.36
CA SER A 123 -1.25 -16.71 -2.43
C SER A 123 -0.26 -16.99 -1.30
N MET A 124 -0.79 -17.27 -0.10
CA MET A 124 0.00 -17.86 0.96
C MET A 124 0.67 -19.10 0.36
N PRO A 125 2.01 -19.23 0.42
CA PRO A 125 2.67 -20.48 0.06
C PRO A 125 2.23 -21.54 1.07
N GLY A 126 1.23 -22.33 0.68
CA GLY A 126 0.59 -23.35 1.51
C GLY A 126 -0.78 -22.91 2.03
N GLY A 127 -1.85 -23.29 1.32
CA GLY A 127 -3.20 -23.23 1.86
C GLY A 127 -4.30 -22.88 0.85
N PHE A 128 -4.90 -23.92 0.27
CA PHE A 128 -6.29 -23.95 -0.22
C PHE A 128 -6.69 -22.95 -1.31
N THR A 129 -6.20 -23.17 -2.54
CA THR A 129 -6.95 -22.74 -3.71
C THR A 129 -8.22 -23.59 -3.82
N SER A 130 -9.34 -22.93 -3.61
CA SER A 130 -10.69 -23.30 -4.03
C SER A 130 -10.71 -23.85 -5.45
N GLY A 131 -10.71 -25.18 -5.53
CA GLY A 131 -10.83 -25.95 -6.76
C GLY A 131 -11.51 -27.27 -6.47
N GLY A 132 -12.72 -27.20 -5.91
CA GLY A 132 -13.69 -28.29 -5.78
C GLY A 132 -13.17 -29.55 -5.09
N ARG A 133 -13.40 -29.65 -3.76
CA ARG A 133 -13.76 -30.87 -3.01
C ARG A 133 -13.46 -30.71 -1.51
N ASP A 134 -14.50 -30.94 -0.72
CA ASP A 134 -14.53 -31.24 0.72
C ASP A 134 -14.07 -30.13 1.69
N GLY A 135 -15.09 -29.45 2.23
CA GLY A 135 -14.98 -28.50 3.33
C GLY A 135 -14.54 -29.17 4.63
N TYR A 136 -13.97 -28.34 5.50
CA TYR A 136 -13.55 -28.66 6.86
C TYR A 136 -14.49 -29.63 7.57
N GLN A 137 -13.95 -30.77 7.98
CA GLN A 137 -14.58 -31.65 8.95
C GLN A 137 -14.40 -31.02 10.33
N THR A 138 -15.48 -30.51 10.90
CA THR A 138 -15.54 -30.06 12.29
C THR A 138 -15.52 -31.27 13.23
N VAL A 139 -14.89 -31.13 14.40
CA VAL A 139 -14.59 -32.22 15.37
C VAL A 139 -15.85 -32.80 16.05
N ASP A 140 -17.06 -32.41 15.62
CA ASP A 140 -18.33 -32.80 16.24
C ASP A 140 -19.20 -33.78 15.40
N ASP A 141 -18.73 -34.30 14.26
CA ASP A 141 -19.50 -35.26 13.46
C ASP A 141 -19.35 -36.71 13.96
N ASP A 142 -19.85 -36.97 15.18
CA ASP A 142 -20.01 -38.31 15.75
C ASP A 142 -21.43 -38.87 15.45
N THR A 143 -21.75 -39.03 14.17
CA THR A 143 -22.92 -39.83 13.76
C THR A 143 -22.54 -40.91 12.75
N PRO A 144 -22.86 -42.20 12.99
CA PRO A 144 -22.46 -43.28 12.08
C PRO A 144 -23.24 -43.18 10.77
N ARG A 145 -22.60 -42.75 9.69
CA ARG A 145 -23.19 -42.79 8.35
C ARG A 145 -22.97 -44.16 7.71
N ALA A 146 -24.08 -44.72 7.23
CA ALA A 146 -24.22 -46.04 6.59
C ALA A 146 -23.21 -46.32 5.46
N PRO A 147 -22.90 -47.60 5.15
CA PRO A 147 -21.78 -47.96 4.29
C PRO A 147 -21.98 -47.51 2.83
N SER A 148 -20.94 -46.89 2.29
CA SER A 148 -20.83 -46.46 0.90
C SER A 148 -20.95 -47.65 -0.06
N LYS A 149 -21.92 -47.59 -0.98
CA LYS A 149 -22.02 -48.52 -2.11
C LYS A 149 -20.78 -48.38 -2.99
N VAL A 150 -20.06 -49.48 -3.15
CA VAL A 150 -19.00 -49.65 -4.15
C VAL A 150 -19.63 -49.50 -5.54
N SER A 151 -19.10 -48.61 -6.36
CA SER A 151 -19.29 -48.67 -7.80
C SER A 151 -17.94 -48.44 -8.47
N SER A 152 -17.34 -49.55 -8.88
CA SER A 152 -16.09 -49.65 -9.61
C SER A 152 -16.32 -49.39 -11.09
N VAL A 153 -15.86 -48.26 -11.63
CA VAL A 153 -15.56 -48.13 -13.06
C VAL A 153 -14.33 -47.23 -13.23
N PRO A 154 -13.19 -47.73 -13.73
CA PRO A 154 -12.06 -46.90 -14.12
C PRO A 154 -12.36 -46.19 -15.44
N ALA A 155 -12.29 -44.86 -15.45
CA ALA A 155 -12.36 -44.08 -16.68
C ALA A 155 -11.02 -44.15 -17.45
N PRO A 156 -11.04 -44.28 -18.79
CA PRO A 156 -9.83 -44.41 -19.61
C PRO A 156 -9.03 -43.10 -19.68
N GLN A 157 -7.72 -43.26 -19.50
CA GLN A 157 -6.71 -42.20 -19.48
C GLN A 157 -6.41 -41.72 -20.92
N PRO A 158 -6.37 -40.41 -21.20
CA PRO A 158 -5.96 -39.93 -22.53
C PRO A 158 -4.44 -40.07 -22.70
N ALA A 159 -4.05 -40.79 -23.75
CA ALA A 159 -2.67 -41.01 -24.15
C ALA A 159 -2.05 -39.71 -24.67
N ASN A 160 -1.06 -39.18 -23.94
CA ASN A 160 -0.23 -38.07 -24.36
C ASN A 160 0.91 -38.64 -25.24
N GLN A 161 0.76 -38.56 -26.57
CA GLN A 161 1.82 -38.92 -27.51
C GLN A 161 2.69 -37.70 -27.81
N SER A 162 3.95 -37.72 -27.36
CA SER A 162 4.98 -36.80 -27.83
C SER A 162 6.39 -37.42 -27.78
N GLY A 163 6.90 -37.80 -28.96
CA GLY A 163 8.28 -37.54 -29.41
C GLY A 163 9.45 -38.46 -28.99
N ALA A 164 10.25 -38.83 -30.02
CA ALA A 164 11.60 -39.43 -30.01
C ALA A 164 11.67 -40.92 -29.59
N TYR A 165 12.23 -41.86 -30.38
CA TYR A 165 13.52 -41.82 -31.07
C TYR A 165 13.50 -42.53 -32.43
N GLN A 166 14.23 -41.95 -33.39
CA GLN A 166 14.61 -42.52 -34.67
C GLN A 166 16.15 -42.64 -34.65
N SER A 167 16.71 -43.85 -34.71
CA SER A 167 18.04 -44.12 -35.30
C SER A 167 18.30 -45.63 -35.42
N VAL A 168 18.44 -46.00 -36.71
CA VAL A 168 19.21 -47.09 -37.35
C VAL A 168 19.07 -48.52 -36.83
#